data_AF-A0A355B9T8-F1
#
_entry.id   AF-A0A355B9T8-F1
#
_cell.length_a   1.000
_cell.length_b   1.000
_cell.length_c   1.000
_cell.angle_alpha   90.00
_cell.angle_beta   90.00
_cell.angle_gamma   90.00
#
_symmetry.space_group_name_H-M   'P 1'
#
loop_
_entity.id
_entity.type
_entity.pdbx_description
1 polymer ?
#
loop_
_entity_poly.entity_id
_entity_poly.type
_entity_poly.pdbx_seq_one_letter_code
_entity_poly.pdbx_strand_id
1 'polypeptide(L)'
;ITRALSPAKVSSVKINEDKKTAEVFLKVEEVSKAIGRGGYNIRLAGQLTGYELDVIREGLTEEEDDVELREFSDEIEEWVIEEFEKIGLDTAKSILDQDVADLVRRTDLEEETVLEIVRILREELER
;
A
#
# COMPACT_ATOMS: atom_id res chain seq x y z
N ILE A 1 10.10 5.81 -20.45
CA ILE A 1 9.12 4.80 -19.99
C ILE A 1 7.69 5.18 -20.39
N THR A 2 7.12 6.29 -19.93
CA THR A 2 5.74 6.71 -20.25
C THR A 2 5.42 6.75 -21.75
N ARG A 3 6.32 7.28 -22.59
CA ARG A 3 6.14 7.30 -24.05
C ARG A 3 6.20 5.92 -24.70
N ALA A 4 6.95 4.98 -24.09
CA ALA A 4 7.12 3.63 -24.62
C ALA A 4 5.90 2.74 -24.34
N LEU A 5 5.06 3.10 -23.36
CA LEU A 5 3.81 2.41 -23.02
C LEU A 5 2.57 2.96 -23.73
N SER A 6 2.73 3.95 -24.60
CA SER A 6 1.64 4.48 -25.44
C SER A 6 0.99 3.33 -26.22
N PRO A 7 -0.35 3.14 -26.15
CA PRO A 7 -1.39 4.13 -25.85
C PRO A 7 -1.86 4.20 -24.38
N ALA A 8 -1.25 3.46 -23.44
CA ALA A 8 -1.69 3.45 -22.06
C ALA A 8 -1.32 4.75 -21.32
N LYS A 9 -2.27 5.28 -20.54
CA LYS A 9 -2.04 6.46 -19.69
C LYS A 9 -1.47 6.05 -18.35
N VAL A 10 -0.16 6.23 -18.19
CA VAL A 10 0.55 6.01 -16.92
C VAL A 10 0.27 7.15 -15.95
N SER A 11 -0.01 6.80 -14.70
CA SER A 11 -0.28 7.76 -13.64
C SER A 11 1.01 8.19 -12.94
N SER A 12 1.82 7.23 -12.49
CA SER A 12 3.15 7.49 -11.94
C SER A 12 4.14 6.37 -12.29
N VAL A 13 5.44 6.66 -12.18
CA VAL A 13 6.51 5.68 -12.39
C VAL A 13 7.52 5.83 -11.27
N LYS A 14 7.78 4.76 -10.52
CA LYS A 14 8.93 4.67 -9.59
C LYS A 14 10.06 3.95 -10.31
N ILE A 15 11.24 4.56 -10.34
CA ILE A 15 12.41 4.01 -11.04
C ILE A 15 13.47 3.63 -10.01
N ASN A 16 13.94 2.40 -10.06
CA ASN A 16 15.09 1.94 -9.32
C ASN A 16 16.29 1.87 -10.29
N GLU A 17 17.20 2.86 -10.18
CA GLU A 17 18.36 2.95 -11.09
C GLU A 17 19.39 1.86 -10.83
N ASP A 18 19.53 1.38 -9.59
CA ASP A 18 20.49 0.35 -9.19
C ASP A 18 20.11 -1.02 -9.74
N LYS A 19 18.83 -1.38 -9.64
CA LYS A 19 18.29 -2.66 -10.12
C LYS A 19 17.86 -2.62 -11.58
N LYS A 20 17.86 -1.45 -12.23
CA LYS A 20 17.30 -1.23 -13.57
C LYS A 20 15.85 -1.73 -13.67
N THR A 21 15.07 -1.55 -12.61
CA THR A 21 13.64 -1.86 -12.58
C THR A 21 12.81 -0.57 -12.53
N ALA A 22 11.60 -0.61 -13.05
CA ALA A 22 10.66 0.49 -12.92
C ALA A 22 9.24 -0.03 -12.68
N GLU A 23 8.60 0.48 -11.62
CA GLU A 23 7.21 0.19 -11.28
C GLU A 23 6.33 1.27 -11.93
N VAL A 24 5.34 0.82 -12.69
CA VAL A 24 4.48 1.67 -13.50
C VAL A 24 3.07 1.57 -12.95
N PHE A 25 2.59 2.66 -12.35
CA PHE A 25 1.27 2.75 -11.76
C PHE A 25 0.26 3.21 -12.81
N LEU A 26 -0.80 2.42 -12.99
CA LEU A 26 -1.80 2.56 -14.05
C LEU A 26 -3.20 2.25 -13.53
N LYS A 27 -4.21 3.06 -13.83
CA LYS A 27 -5.61 2.69 -13.54
C LYS A 27 -5.96 1.31 -14.09
N VAL A 28 -6.86 0.59 -13.43
CA VAL A 28 -7.30 -0.78 -13.82
C VAL A 28 -7.67 -0.88 -15.30
N GLU A 29 -8.36 0.14 -15.84
CA GLU A 29 -8.76 0.25 -17.25
C GLU A 29 -7.60 0.43 -18.24
N GLU A 30 -6.44 0.92 -17.79
CA GLU A 30 -5.25 1.19 -18.61
C GLU A 30 -4.24 0.03 -18.57
N VAL A 31 -4.31 -0.86 -17.58
CA VAL A 31 -3.42 -2.03 -17.42
C VAL A 31 -3.41 -2.91 -18.67
N SER A 32 -4.59 -3.23 -19.21
CA SER A 32 -4.71 -4.06 -20.42
C SER A 32 -4.02 -3.43 -21.63
N LYS A 33 -4.10 -2.10 -21.77
CA LYS A 33 -3.44 -1.34 -22.84
C LYS A 33 -1.92 -1.33 -22.65
N ALA A 34 -1.45 -1.22 -21.40
CA ALA A 34 -0.04 -1.21 -21.07
C ALA A 34 0.63 -2.57 -21.32
N ILE A 35 -0.02 -3.67 -20.93
CA ILE A 35 0.47 -5.04 -21.17
C ILE A 35 0.45 -5.35 -22.67
N GLY A 36 -0.67 -5.02 -23.34
CA GLY A 36 -0.90 -5.37 -24.75
C GLY A 36 -1.11 -6.87 -24.96
N ARG A 37 -1.42 -7.26 -26.21
CA ARG A 37 -1.70 -8.66 -26.54
C ARG A 37 -0.49 -9.55 -26.24
N GLY A 38 -0.63 -10.50 -25.32
CA GLY A 38 0.43 -11.43 -24.94
C GLY A 38 1.64 -10.78 -24.26
N GLY A 39 1.48 -9.58 -23.68
CA GLY A 39 2.58 -8.86 -23.02
C GLY A 39 3.57 -8.21 -23.99
N TYR A 40 3.21 -8.08 -25.28
CA TYR A 40 4.13 -7.53 -26.28
C TYR A 40 4.50 -6.06 -26.00
N ASN A 41 3.53 -5.25 -25.56
CA ASN A 41 3.73 -3.82 -25.38
C ASN A 41 4.66 -3.53 -24.20
N ILE A 42 4.43 -4.20 -23.05
CA ILE A 42 5.29 -4.06 -21.87
C ILE A 42 6.71 -4.59 -22.13
N ARG A 43 6.87 -5.70 -22.87
CA ARG A 43 8.19 -6.22 -23.25
C ARG A 43 8.95 -5.27 -24.16
N LEU A 44 8.29 -4.73 -25.18
CA LEU A 44 8.91 -3.77 -26.10
C LEU A 44 9.30 -2.49 -25.36
N ALA A 45 8.44 -2.00 -24.46
CA ALA A 45 8.73 -0.84 -23.64
C ALA A 45 9.94 -1.08 -22.72
N GLY A 46 10.06 -2.27 -22.12
CA GLY A 46 11.23 -2.66 -21.33
C GLY A 46 12.50 -2.67 -22.15
N GLN A 47 12.47 -3.27 -23.35
CA GLN A 47 13.61 -3.29 -24.27
C GLN A 47 14.03 -1.90 -24.75
N LEU A 48 13.07 -1.03 -25.08
CA LEU A 48 13.34 0.34 -25.54
C LEU A 48 13.90 1.24 -24.44
N THR A 49 13.53 0.97 -23.18
CA THR A 49 13.95 1.78 -22.04
C THR A 49 15.19 1.22 -21.35
N GLY A 50 15.48 -0.06 -21.53
CA GLY A 50 16.55 -0.77 -20.81
C GLY A 50 16.19 -1.05 -19.34
N TYR A 51 14.90 -1.02 -19.00
CA TYR A 51 14.40 -1.31 -17.66
C TYR A 51 13.49 -2.53 -17.69
N GLU A 52 13.51 -3.31 -16.62
CA GLU A 52 12.45 -4.27 -16.33
C GLU A 52 11.24 -3.51 -15.80
N LEU A 53 10.10 -3.62 -16.49
CA LEU A 53 8.90 -2.86 -16.18
C LEU A 53 7.88 -3.74 -15.48
N ASP A 54 7.47 -3.33 -14.28
CA ASP A 54 6.37 -3.94 -13.56
C ASP A 54 5.13 -3.04 -13.62
N VAL A 55 3.95 -3.64 -13.81
CA VAL A 55 2.69 -2.92 -13.97
C VAL A 55 1.87 -3.06 -12.70
N ILE A 56 1.82 -1.98 -11.93
CA ILE A 56 1.02 -1.88 -10.72
C ILE A 56 -0.30 -1.21 -11.06
N ARG A 57 -1.42 -1.76 -10.57
CA ARG A 57 -2.72 -1.10 -10.76
C ARG A 57 -2.85 0.03 -9.75
N GLU A 58 -3.13 1.23 -10.23
CA GLU A 58 -3.47 2.37 -9.40
C GLU A 58 -4.81 2.07 -8.71
N GLY A 59 -4.81 2.07 -7.38
CA GLY A 59 -5.84 1.43 -6.53
C GLY A 59 -5.21 0.41 -5.58
N LEU A 60 -4.23 -0.37 -6.07
CA LEU A 60 -3.29 -1.14 -5.24
C LEU A 60 -2.18 -0.20 -4.75
N THR A 61 -2.53 0.84 -4.01
CA THR A 61 -1.59 1.41 -3.05
C THR A 61 -1.32 0.32 -2.01
N GLU A 62 -0.24 0.44 -1.24
CA GLU A 62 -0.02 -0.38 -0.03
C GLU A 62 -1.16 -0.22 1.02
N GLU A 63 -2.23 0.51 0.68
CA GLU A 63 -3.51 0.66 1.38
C GLU A 63 -4.47 -0.51 1.06
N GLU A 64 -4.35 -1.23 -0.07
CA GLU A 64 -5.20 -2.41 -0.38
C GLU A 64 -4.67 -3.72 0.25
N ASP A 65 -3.39 -3.77 0.67
CA ASP A 65 -2.84 -4.83 1.54
C ASP A 65 -2.94 -4.46 3.03
N ASP A 66 -3.53 -3.31 3.35
CA ASP A 66 -3.71 -2.89 4.73
C ASP A 66 -4.89 -3.64 5.35
N VAL A 67 -4.67 -4.15 6.55
CA VAL A 67 -5.66 -4.93 7.25
C VAL A 67 -6.54 -3.98 8.04
N GLU A 68 -7.85 -4.01 7.80
CA GLU A 68 -8.82 -3.24 8.58
C GLU A 68 -8.66 -3.59 10.06
N LEU A 69 -8.72 -2.58 10.94
CA LEU A 69 -8.55 -2.78 12.37
C LEU A 69 -9.59 -3.74 12.95
N ARG A 70 -10.77 -3.82 12.30
CA ARG A 70 -11.86 -4.74 12.65
C ARG A 70 -11.51 -6.22 12.47
N GLU A 71 -10.56 -6.56 11.60
CA GLU A 71 -10.12 -7.95 11.44
C GLU A 71 -9.39 -8.46 12.69
N PHE A 72 -8.93 -7.56 13.57
CA PHE A 72 -8.28 -7.88 14.85
C PHE A 72 -9.29 -7.89 16.02
N SER A 73 -10.59 -8.02 15.77
CA SER A 73 -11.61 -8.02 16.82
C SER A 73 -11.51 -9.21 17.79
N ASP A 74 -10.74 -10.25 17.44
CA ASP A 74 -10.47 -11.40 18.32
C ASP A 74 -9.35 -11.09 19.34
N GLU A 75 -8.45 -10.16 19.02
CA GLU A 75 -7.30 -9.77 19.84
C GLU A 75 -7.47 -8.39 20.51
N ILE A 76 -8.26 -7.50 19.91
CA ILE A 76 -8.47 -6.12 20.33
C ILE A 76 -9.92 -5.92 20.76
N GLU A 77 -10.13 -5.28 21.91
CA GLU A 77 -11.49 -4.98 22.38
C GLU A 77 -12.19 -3.96 21.47
N GLU A 78 -13.48 -4.20 21.15
CA GLU A 78 -14.27 -3.38 20.21
C GLU A 78 -14.22 -1.87 20.54
N TRP A 79 -14.28 -1.50 21.81
CA TRP A 79 -14.26 -0.09 22.21
C TRP A 79 -12.91 0.60 21.92
N VAL A 80 -11.80 -0.17 21.89
CA VAL A 80 -10.48 0.33 21.51
C VAL A 80 -10.44 0.58 20.00
N ILE A 81 -11.01 -0.33 19.21
CA ILE A 81 -11.16 -0.18 17.75
C ILE A 81 -11.95 1.09 17.44
N GLU A 82 -13.09 1.29 18.10
CA GLU A 82 -13.92 2.49 17.93
C GLU A 82 -13.16 3.80 18.27
N GLU A 83 -12.27 3.79 19.27
CA GLU A 83 -11.45 4.97 19.59
C GLU A 83 -10.48 5.34 18.48
N PHE A 84 -9.83 4.35 17.87
CA PHE A 84 -8.96 4.58 16.70
C PHE A 84 -9.76 5.00 15.45
N GLU A 85 -10.92 4.38 15.19
CA GLU A 85 -11.80 4.77 14.08
C GLU A 85 -12.27 6.23 14.20
N LYS A 86 -12.59 6.71 15.40
CA LYS A 86 -13.01 8.11 15.63
C LYS A 86 -11.96 9.13 15.19
N ILE A 87 -10.69 8.77 15.27
CA ILE A 87 -9.58 9.64 14.86
C ILE A 87 -9.08 9.35 13.44
N GLY A 88 -9.79 8.48 12.70
CA GLY A 88 -9.49 8.12 11.31
C GLY A 88 -8.31 7.16 11.18
N LEU A 89 -8.08 6.32 12.19
CA LEU A 89 -7.10 5.24 12.17
C LEU A 89 -7.85 3.91 12.11
N ASP A 90 -8.35 3.58 10.93
CA ASP A 90 -9.21 2.43 10.64
C ASP A 90 -8.44 1.18 10.18
N THR A 91 -7.13 1.28 10.02
CA THR A 91 -6.29 0.19 9.52
C THR A 91 -5.03 -0.04 10.36
N ALA A 92 -4.48 -1.25 10.30
CA ALA A 92 -3.28 -1.63 11.04
C ALA A 92 -2.09 -0.72 10.70
N LYS A 93 -1.85 -0.45 9.41
CA LYS A 93 -0.73 0.40 8.99
C LYS A 93 -0.93 1.85 9.40
N SER A 94 -2.15 2.38 9.34
CA SER A 94 -2.44 3.76 9.77
C SER A 94 -2.04 4.00 11.22
N ILE A 95 -2.19 2.99 12.09
CA ILE A 95 -1.76 3.02 13.49
C ILE A 95 -0.24 2.85 13.60
N LEU A 96 0.33 1.88 12.89
CA LEU A 96 1.77 1.57 12.95
C LEU A 96 2.67 2.68 12.41
N ASP A 97 2.14 3.54 11.53
CA ASP A 97 2.81 4.72 10.99
C ASP A 97 2.79 5.93 11.94
N GLN A 98 2.11 5.85 13.08
CA GLN A 98 2.07 6.89 14.11
C GLN A 98 3.00 6.57 15.29
N ASP A 99 3.50 7.62 15.93
CA ASP A 99 4.23 7.48 17.19
C ASP A 99 3.27 7.16 18.34
N VAL A 100 3.69 6.27 19.24
CA VAL A 100 2.91 5.86 20.43
C VAL A 100 2.47 7.07 21.26
N ALA A 101 3.36 8.05 21.43
CA ALA A 101 3.05 9.27 22.18
C ALA A 101 1.94 10.11 21.52
N ASP A 102 1.83 10.10 20.20
CA ASP A 102 0.78 10.82 19.48
C ASP A 102 -0.54 10.05 19.50
N LEU A 103 -0.49 8.72 19.45
CA LEU A 103 -1.67 7.87 19.63
C LEU A 103 -2.29 8.09 21.02
N VAL A 104 -1.52 7.99 22.10
CA VAL A 104 -1.97 8.23 23.49
C VAL A 104 -2.53 9.64 23.69
N ARG A 105 -2.06 10.63 22.93
CA ARG A 105 -2.59 12.00 23.01
C ARG A 105 -3.89 12.21 22.24
N ARG A 106 -4.12 11.42 21.20
CA ARG A 106 -5.27 11.54 20.30
C ARG A 106 -6.41 10.61 20.69
N THR A 107 -6.11 9.50 21.35
CA THR A 107 -7.07 8.56 21.92
C THR A 107 -7.16 8.75 23.43
N ASP A 108 -8.27 8.34 24.04
CA ASP A 108 -8.41 8.29 25.51
C ASP A 108 -7.83 6.97 26.10
N LEU A 109 -6.81 6.40 25.46
CA LEU A 109 -6.20 5.11 25.84
C LEU A 109 -4.95 5.31 26.71
N GLU A 110 -4.70 4.37 27.61
CA GLU A 110 -3.46 4.32 28.38
C GLU A 110 -2.28 3.91 27.49
N GLU A 111 -1.07 4.39 27.82
CA GLU A 111 0.16 4.08 27.07
C GLU A 111 0.42 2.58 26.99
N GLU A 112 0.14 1.84 28.08
CA GLU A 112 0.27 0.38 28.11
C GLU A 112 -0.66 -0.29 27.10
N THR A 113 -1.90 0.18 26.97
CA THR A 113 -2.87 -0.33 25.98
C THR A 113 -2.38 -0.05 24.56
N VAL A 114 -1.96 1.17 24.24
CA VAL A 114 -1.48 1.51 22.90
C VAL A 114 -0.25 0.67 22.51
N LEU A 115 0.67 0.45 23.44
CA LEU A 115 1.84 -0.40 23.22
C LEU A 115 1.45 -1.86 22.95
N GLU A 116 0.46 -2.38 23.66
CA GLU A 116 -0.08 -3.71 23.44
C GLU A 116 -0.70 -3.84 22.04
N ILE A 117 -1.52 -2.87 21.62
CA ILE A 117 -2.13 -2.84 20.28
C ILE A 117 -1.06 -2.81 19.19
N VAL A 118 -0.07 -1.91 19.30
CA VAL A 118 1.04 -1.82 18.33
C VAL A 118 1.81 -3.15 18.24
N ARG A 119 1.97 -3.86 19.35
CA ARG A 119 2.61 -5.19 19.35
C ARG A 119 1.75 -6.21 18.59
N ILE A 120 0.44 -6.30 18.90
CA ILE A 120 -0.49 -7.22 18.26
C ILE A 120 -0.49 -7.01 16.73
N LEU A 121 -0.64 -5.75 16.29
CA LEU A 121 -0.67 -5.42 14.87
C LEU A 121 0.63 -5.79 14.14
N ARG A 122 1.79 -5.61 14.80
CA ARG A 122 3.09 -6.02 14.22
C ARG A 122 3.21 -7.54 14.11
N GLU A 123 2.82 -8.27 15.15
CA GLU A 123 2.94 -9.74 15.19
C GLU A 123 2.06 -10.41 14.13
N GLU A 124 0.84 -9.93 13.94
CA GLU A 124 -0.10 -10.51 12.97
C GLU A 124 0.19 -10.09 11.51
N LEU A 125 0.75 -8.90 11.26
CA LEU A 125 1.18 -8.51 9.91
C LEU A 125 2.46 -9.23 9.44
N GLU A 126 3.29 -9.71 10.36
CA GLU A 126 4.51 -10.48 10.03
C GLU A 126 4.25 -11.99 9.85
N ARG A 127 3.01 -12.45 10.08
CA ARG A 127 2.61 -13.86 10.11
C ARG A 127 2.15 -14.39 8.75
#